data_AF-A0A550HKK6-F1
#
_entry.id   AF-A0A550HKK6-F1
#
_cell.length_a   1.000
_cell.length_b   1.000
_cell.length_c   1.000
_cell.angle_alpha   90.00
_cell.angle_beta   90.00
_cell.angle_gamma   90.00
#
_symmetry.space_group_name_H-M   'P 1'
#
loop_
_entity.id
_entity.type
_entity.pdbx_description
1 polymer ?
#
loop_
_entity_poly.entity_id
_entity_poly.type
_entity_poly.pdbx_seq_one_letter_code
_entity_poly.pdbx_strand_id
1 'polypeptide(L)'
;MSGQSTEVIRCPNCKEDVPKTLYCLNCGYPLYKLEQKKSDETVEKIEFETEGKVDMSVEIPPQEQELEEKEMAEEEEQNLEIETPILVEEKPQEQELAEKEMAEEEQKHLEEEVENEEIFEEPSEGQNELELKKDIFPSEESESYMINEMRIEFAPDPLTKEIMESLAKNITLKVRLVRLLRESQVKEETFKKLFDSYVDQGKLWVERRDEIIKRFKADIERMEQELISARKDYELLEIRKNIGDASDEEYNVKAPSYKWDIENLEKDIKNSRGGIQYVFNLKGLIPEEEVAELQQMSDSDYNELDDIDGISGETITRMKETLMQALNILEF
;
A
#
# COMPACT_ATOMS: atom_id res chain seq x y z
N MET A 1 -49.95 0.87 -27.24
CA MET A 1 -48.98 1.41 -26.25
C MET A 1 -47.61 0.98 -26.71
N SER A 2 -46.83 1.90 -27.25
CA SER A 2 -45.46 1.61 -27.71
C SER A 2 -44.58 1.41 -26.47
N GLY A 3 -44.10 0.20 -26.25
CA GLY A 3 -43.17 -0.12 -25.17
C GLY A 3 -41.85 0.59 -25.41
N GLN A 4 -41.46 1.50 -24.51
CA GLN A 4 -40.13 2.08 -24.53
C GLN A 4 -39.14 1.01 -24.08
N SER A 5 -38.32 0.50 -25.00
CA SER A 5 -37.19 -0.36 -24.68
C SER A 5 -36.17 0.45 -23.89
N THR A 6 -36.02 0.14 -22.60
CA THR A 6 -35.00 0.73 -21.74
C THR A 6 -33.62 0.23 -22.17
N GLU A 7 -32.74 1.15 -22.58
CA GLU A 7 -31.33 0.83 -22.85
C GLU A 7 -30.66 0.31 -21.57
N VAL A 8 -29.97 -0.83 -21.68
CA VAL A 8 -29.19 -1.46 -20.60
C VAL A 8 -27.70 -1.32 -20.86
N ILE A 9 -26.93 -1.07 -19.81
CA ILE A 9 -25.47 -0.96 -19.82
C ILE A 9 -24.87 -1.88 -18.76
N ARG A 10 -23.73 -2.51 -19.08
CA ARG A 10 -23.02 -3.38 -18.15
C ARG A 10 -22.09 -2.56 -17.24
N CYS A 11 -22.31 -2.64 -15.93
CA CYS A 11 -21.52 -1.89 -14.95
C CYS A 11 -20.07 -2.41 -14.90
N PRO A 12 -19.02 -1.56 -15.02
CA PRO A 12 -17.63 -2.01 -14.96
C PRO A 12 -17.19 -2.48 -13.57
N ASN A 13 -17.88 -2.03 -12.51
CA ASN A 13 -17.54 -2.40 -11.14
C ASN A 13 -18.17 -3.75 -10.73
N CYS A 14 -19.50 -3.88 -10.79
CA CYS A 14 -20.20 -5.11 -10.38
C CYS A 14 -20.48 -6.11 -11.51
N LYS A 15 -20.24 -5.76 -12.78
CA LYS A 15 -20.42 -6.60 -13.98
C LYS A 15 -21.86 -7.03 -14.29
N GLU A 16 -22.84 -6.47 -13.58
CA GLU A 16 -24.27 -6.69 -13.82
C GLU A 16 -24.84 -5.71 -14.85
N ASP A 17 -25.89 -6.14 -15.56
CA ASP A 17 -26.61 -5.32 -16.52
C ASP A 17 -27.64 -4.46 -15.78
N VAL A 18 -27.47 -3.15 -15.90
CA VAL A 18 -28.30 -2.16 -15.22
C VAL A 18 -28.91 -1.21 -16.24
N PRO A 19 -30.11 -0.64 -15.98
CA PRO A 19 -30.68 0.37 -16.86
C PRO A 19 -29.74 1.58 -16.94
N LYS A 20 -29.76 2.29 -18.07
CA LYS A 20 -28.95 3.48 -18.32
C LYS A 20 -29.38 4.63 -17.40
N THR A 21 -28.77 4.70 -16.22
CA THR A 21 -28.95 5.73 -15.20
C THR A 21 -27.59 6.39 -14.89
N LEU A 22 -27.59 7.54 -14.21
CA LEU A 22 -26.34 8.25 -13.84
C LEU A 22 -25.40 7.39 -12.97
N TYR A 23 -25.95 6.47 -12.18
CA TYR A 23 -25.22 5.56 -11.29
C TYR A 23 -25.77 4.14 -11.42
N CYS A 24 -24.92 3.13 -11.20
CA CYS A 24 -25.34 1.74 -11.06
C CYS A 24 -26.23 1.58 -9.84
N LEU A 25 -27.46 1.07 -10.02
CA LEU A 25 -28.41 0.86 -8.93
C LEU A 25 -27.95 -0.18 -7.90
N ASN A 26 -27.07 -1.10 -8.29
CA ASN A 26 -26.60 -2.18 -7.41
C ASN A 26 -25.34 -1.81 -6.61
N CYS A 27 -24.42 -1.03 -7.18
CA CYS A 27 -23.13 -0.74 -6.54
C CYS A 27 -22.75 0.75 -6.45
N GLY A 28 -23.62 1.67 -6.89
CA GLY A 28 -23.38 3.12 -6.83
C GLY A 28 -22.33 3.69 -7.80
N TYR A 29 -21.77 2.87 -8.69
CA TYR A 29 -20.71 3.31 -9.61
C TYR A 29 -21.23 4.36 -10.62
N PRO A 30 -20.55 5.49 -10.84
CA PRO A 30 -20.98 6.55 -11.76
C PRO A 30 -20.85 6.11 -13.23
N LEU A 31 -21.98 5.91 -13.92
CA LEU A 31 -22.03 5.40 -15.30
C LEU A 31 -21.92 6.50 -16.36
N TYR A 32 -22.19 7.76 -16.03
CA TYR A 32 -22.10 8.90 -16.96
C TYR A 32 -20.69 9.08 -17.55
N LYS A 33 -19.65 8.61 -16.87
CA LYS A 33 -18.25 8.67 -17.34
C LYS A 33 -17.96 7.71 -18.51
N LEU A 34 -18.83 6.72 -18.74
CA LEU A 34 -18.68 5.76 -19.86
C LEU A 34 -19.19 6.32 -21.18
N GLU A 35 -20.11 7.29 -21.15
CA GLU A 35 -20.69 7.88 -22.36
C GLU A 35 -19.72 8.85 -23.04
N GLN A 36 -18.95 9.62 -22.26
CA GLN A 36 -17.95 10.56 -22.79
C GLN A 36 -16.87 9.85 -23.61
N LYS A 37 -16.46 8.64 -23.20
CA LYS A 37 -15.46 7.85 -23.96
C LYS A 37 -15.98 7.35 -25.30
N LYS A 38 -17.28 7.04 -25.42
CA LYS A 38 -17.86 6.57 -26.69
C LYS A 38 -18.08 7.69 -27.70
N SER A 39 -18.33 8.93 -27.24
CA SER A 39 -18.43 10.08 -28.14
C SER A 39 -17.08 10.53 -28.71
N ASP A 40 -15.99 10.31 -27.98
CA ASP A 40 -14.65 10.72 -28.44
C ASP A 40 -14.07 9.75 -29.48
N GLU A 41 -14.36 8.45 -29.39
CA GLU A 41 -13.92 7.45 -30.39
C GLU A 41 -14.67 7.54 -31.74
N THR A 42 -15.84 8.18 -31.79
CA THR A 42 -16.62 8.27 -33.04
C THR A 42 -16.28 9.49 -33.91
N VAL A 43 -15.48 10.44 -33.41
CA VAL A 43 -15.12 11.66 -34.16
C VAL A 43 -13.82 11.50 -34.97
N GLU A 44 -12.95 10.54 -34.65
CA GLU A 44 -11.66 10.33 -35.35
C GLU A 44 -11.72 9.44 -36.61
N LYS A 45 -12.89 9.00 -37.07
CA LYS A 45 -12.99 8.05 -38.20
C LYS A 45 -13.96 8.45 -39.33
N ILE A 46 -14.06 9.75 -39.61
CA ILE A 46 -14.78 10.24 -40.80
C ILE A 46 -13.84 11.12 -41.63
N GLU A 47 -12.90 10.50 -42.33
CA GLU A 47 -12.32 11.04 -43.56
C GLU A 47 -12.91 10.25 -44.75
N PHE A 48 -13.84 10.93 -45.43
CA PHE A 48 -13.94 11.06 -46.89
C PHE A 48 -13.71 9.81 -47.76
N GLU A 49 -14.81 9.15 -48.18
CA GLU A 49 -14.94 8.60 -49.54
C GLU A 49 -16.44 8.48 -49.88
N THR A 50 -16.92 9.34 -50.78
CA THR A 50 -18.24 9.19 -51.42
C THR A 50 -18.02 9.16 -52.91
N GLU A 51 -18.30 8.00 -53.53
CA GLU A 51 -19.02 7.83 -54.80
C GLU A 51 -18.96 6.35 -55.22
N GLY A 52 -20.12 5.70 -55.39
CA GLY A 52 -20.18 4.40 -56.08
C GLY A 52 -21.33 3.48 -55.70
N LYS A 53 -22.46 3.63 -56.40
CA LYS A 53 -23.61 2.71 -56.51
C LYS A 53 -23.22 1.22 -56.50
N VAL A 54 -23.93 0.38 -55.74
CA VAL A 54 -24.50 -0.89 -56.22
C VAL A 54 -25.74 -1.28 -55.41
N ASP A 55 -26.87 -1.46 -56.11
CA ASP A 55 -28.05 -2.22 -55.69
C ASP A 55 -27.68 -3.68 -55.42
N MET A 56 -28.15 -4.29 -54.33
CA MET A 56 -28.50 -5.72 -54.34
C MET A 56 -29.49 -6.05 -53.23
N SER A 57 -30.72 -6.28 -53.66
CA SER A 57 -31.79 -6.97 -52.97
C SER A 57 -31.46 -8.45 -52.84
N VAL A 58 -31.54 -9.02 -51.63
CA VAL A 58 -31.70 -10.46 -51.41
C VAL A 58 -32.67 -10.68 -50.25
N GLU A 59 -33.61 -11.56 -50.51
CA GLU A 59 -34.81 -11.91 -49.77
C GLU A 59 -34.61 -13.32 -49.15
N ILE A 60 -35.37 -13.64 -48.08
CA ILE A 60 -35.71 -15.00 -47.55
C ILE A 60 -34.71 -15.61 -46.53
N PRO A 61 -35.10 -16.46 -45.52
CA PRO A 61 -36.33 -16.61 -44.70
C PRO A 61 -36.06 -16.65 -43.16
N PRO A 62 -37.09 -16.82 -42.30
CA PRO A 62 -36.91 -17.21 -40.89
C PRO A 62 -36.71 -18.73 -40.74
N GLN A 63 -35.89 -19.14 -39.76
CA GLN A 63 -35.90 -20.52 -39.26
C GLN A 63 -36.10 -20.52 -37.74
N GLU A 64 -37.22 -21.12 -37.35
CA GLU A 64 -37.50 -21.75 -36.06
C GLU A 64 -36.59 -22.99 -35.88
N GLN A 65 -36.34 -23.35 -34.62
CA GLN A 65 -36.26 -24.71 -34.03
C GLN A 65 -35.19 -24.76 -32.93
N GLU A 66 -35.64 -24.96 -31.68
CA GLU A 66 -35.55 -26.20 -30.87
C GLU A 66 -34.19 -26.33 -30.17
N LEU A 67 -34.10 -26.10 -28.86
CA LEU A 67 -34.40 -27.06 -27.77
C LEU A 67 -33.68 -28.40 -27.97
N GLU A 68 -32.52 -28.55 -27.33
CA GLU A 68 -32.08 -29.85 -26.82
C GLU A 68 -31.17 -29.66 -25.60
N GLU A 69 -31.69 -30.10 -24.46
CA GLU A 69 -30.93 -30.45 -23.27
C GLU A 69 -29.94 -31.58 -23.59
N LYS A 70 -28.73 -31.47 -23.05
CA LYS A 70 -27.92 -32.65 -22.75
C LYS A 70 -27.12 -32.43 -21.47
N GLU A 71 -27.59 -33.12 -20.43
CA GLU A 71 -26.81 -33.58 -19.29
C GLU A 71 -25.76 -34.63 -19.71
N MET A 72 -24.93 -35.00 -18.74
CA MET A 72 -23.85 -36.00 -18.72
C MET A 72 -22.47 -35.46 -19.13
N ALA A 73 -21.36 -35.84 -18.49
CA ALA A 73 -21.07 -36.61 -17.27
C ALA A 73 -19.53 -36.53 -17.06
N GLU A 74 -19.07 -36.92 -15.87
CA GLU A 74 -17.79 -37.62 -15.56
C GLU A 74 -16.45 -37.02 -16.04
N GLU A 75 -15.62 -36.59 -15.09
CA GLU A 75 -14.46 -37.36 -14.57
C GLU A 75 -13.34 -37.54 -15.59
N GLU A 76 -12.23 -36.82 -15.39
CA GLU A 76 -10.90 -37.45 -15.47
C GLU A 76 -9.86 -36.60 -14.74
N GLU A 77 -9.33 -37.16 -13.65
CA GLU A 77 -8.05 -36.79 -13.06
C GLU A 77 -6.93 -37.07 -14.06
N GLN A 78 -6.10 -36.08 -14.36
CA GLN A 78 -4.79 -36.34 -14.97
C GLN A 78 -3.67 -35.73 -14.12
N ASN A 79 -3.08 -36.66 -13.39
CA ASN A 79 -1.78 -36.64 -12.76
C ASN A 79 -0.69 -36.41 -13.84
N LEU A 80 0.09 -35.34 -13.72
CA LEU A 80 1.27 -35.10 -14.56
C LEU A 80 2.49 -34.81 -13.67
N GLU A 81 3.20 -35.90 -13.37
CA GLU A 81 4.60 -35.88 -12.95
C GLU A 81 5.43 -35.32 -14.11
N ILE A 82 6.09 -34.19 -13.88
CA ILE A 82 7.16 -33.68 -14.76
C ILE A 82 8.45 -33.69 -13.95
N GLU A 83 9.20 -34.78 -14.10
CA GLU A 83 10.64 -34.82 -13.83
C GLU A 83 11.34 -33.95 -14.90
N THR A 84 12.05 -32.91 -14.48
CA THR A 84 13.08 -32.28 -15.32
C THR A 84 14.44 -32.40 -14.65
N PRO A 85 15.47 -32.83 -15.40
CA PRO A 85 16.80 -33.04 -14.87
C PRO A 85 17.57 -31.73 -14.71
N ILE A 86 18.33 -31.72 -13.61
CA ILE A 86 19.38 -30.81 -13.19
C ILE A 86 20.36 -30.52 -14.34
N LEU A 87 20.53 -29.23 -14.66
CA LEU A 87 21.72 -28.74 -15.37
C LEU A 87 22.50 -27.82 -14.42
N VAL A 88 23.65 -28.30 -13.97
CA VAL A 88 24.67 -27.55 -13.24
C VAL A 88 25.42 -26.71 -14.28
N GLU A 89 25.34 -25.39 -14.20
CA GLU A 89 26.22 -24.48 -14.92
C GLU A 89 27.12 -23.74 -13.92
N GLU A 90 28.42 -23.88 -14.15
CA GLU A 90 29.51 -23.35 -13.36
C GLU A 90 29.67 -21.83 -13.53
N LYS A 91 30.17 -21.18 -12.46
CA LYS A 91 30.57 -19.78 -12.36
C LYS A 91 31.47 -19.30 -13.50
N PRO A 92 31.50 -17.97 -13.74
CA PRO A 92 32.74 -17.25 -13.49
C PRO A 92 32.59 -16.11 -12.47
N GLN A 93 33.54 -16.10 -11.52
CA GLN A 93 33.88 -14.96 -10.67
C GLN A 93 34.69 -13.95 -11.48
N GLU A 94 34.22 -12.71 -11.62
CA GLU A 94 35.06 -11.52 -11.85
C GLU A 94 34.15 -10.29 -12.01
N GLN A 95 33.79 -9.64 -10.89
CA GLN A 95 33.32 -8.24 -10.84
C GLN A 95 33.15 -7.81 -9.37
N GLU A 96 34.23 -7.91 -8.60
CA GLU A 96 34.31 -7.41 -7.23
C GLU A 96 35.70 -6.78 -7.04
N LEU A 97 35.95 -5.62 -7.66
CA LEU A 97 37.16 -4.81 -7.37
C LEU A 97 37.18 -3.37 -7.93
N ALA A 98 36.04 -2.79 -8.35
CA ALA A 98 36.04 -1.46 -9.00
C ALA A 98 35.19 -0.37 -8.34
N GLU A 99 34.59 -0.61 -7.16
CA GLU A 99 33.69 0.36 -6.50
C GLU A 99 34.19 0.89 -5.14
N LYS A 100 35.47 0.67 -4.79
CA LYS A 100 36.06 1.13 -3.52
C LYS A 100 37.06 2.28 -3.61
N GLU A 101 37.24 2.93 -4.76
CA GLU A 101 38.20 4.04 -4.92
C GLU A 101 37.59 5.40 -5.33
N MET A 102 36.26 5.57 -5.29
CA MET A 102 35.61 6.83 -5.68
C MET A 102 34.89 7.59 -4.54
N ALA A 103 35.05 7.17 -3.29
CA ALA A 103 34.37 7.81 -2.15
C ALA A 103 35.30 8.60 -1.21
N GLU A 104 36.59 8.75 -1.54
CA GLU A 104 37.58 9.40 -0.65
C GLU A 104 38.15 10.73 -1.21
N GLU A 105 37.67 11.21 -2.37
CA GLU A 105 38.18 12.43 -3.01
C GLU A 105 37.22 13.65 -2.91
N GLU A 106 36.02 13.49 -2.35
CA GLU A 106 35.02 14.57 -2.23
C GLU A 106 35.04 15.30 -0.88
N GLN A 107 35.96 14.94 0.03
CA GLN A 107 36.05 15.51 1.38
C GLN A 107 37.21 16.50 1.60
N LYS A 108 37.87 16.95 0.52
CA LYS A 108 39.02 17.88 0.60
C LYS A 108 38.80 19.28 0.02
N HIS A 109 37.60 19.63 -0.45
CA HIS A 109 37.37 20.90 -1.15
C HIS A 109 36.52 21.95 -0.37
N LEU A 110 36.40 21.83 0.96
CA LEU A 110 35.49 22.69 1.75
C LEU A 110 36.14 23.45 2.92
N GLU A 111 37.47 23.49 3.03
CA GLU A 111 38.16 24.22 4.12
C GLU A 111 39.08 25.36 3.66
N GLU A 112 39.02 25.81 2.40
CA GLU A 112 39.89 26.88 1.92
C GLU A 112 39.10 27.95 1.17
N GLU A 113 38.22 28.67 1.87
CA GLU A 113 37.73 30.00 1.45
C GLU A 113 37.16 30.77 2.67
N VAL A 114 38.06 31.10 3.59
CA VAL A 114 37.87 32.20 4.54
C VAL A 114 39.11 33.07 4.45
N GLU A 115 39.07 34.13 3.64
CA GLU A 115 39.73 35.40 3.96
C GLU A 115 39.42 36.48 2.91
N ASN A 116 38.91 37.61 3.39
CA ASN A 116 38.65 38.90 2.74
C ASN A 116 37.22 39.13 2.22
N GLU A 117 36.46 39.94 2.95
CA GLU A 117 36.31 41.36 2.57
C GLU A 117 35.64 42.19 3.67
N GLU A 118 36.42 43.20 4.08
CA GLU A 118 36.07 44.58 4.42
C GLU A 118 34.82 44.93 5.27
N ILE A 119 35.18 45.43 6.45
CA ILE A 119 34.48 46.34 7.35
C ILE A 119 33.92 47.55 6.57
N PHE A 120 32.61 47.76 6.63
CA PHE A 120 31.96 49.04 6.33
C PHE A 120 30.97 49.39 7.44
N GLU A 121 31.30 50.41 8.23
CA GLU A 121 30.45 50.96 9.30
C GLU A 121 29.48 52.03 8.75
N GLU A 122 28.18 51.79 9.00
CA GLU A 122 27.09 52.74 9.38
C GLU A 122 26.68 53.91 8.44
N PRO A 123 25.45 54.50 8.53
CA PRO A 123 24.50 54.45 9.66
C PRO A 123 22.98 54.30 9.36
N SER A 124 22.26 53.98 10.44
CA SER A 124 20.96 54.52 10.92
C SER A 124 19.63 54.31 10.16
N GLU A 125 18.67 53.84 10.97
CA GLU A 125 17.24 54.22 11.06
C GLU A 125 16.26 53.74 9.98
N GLY A 126 15.38 52.84 10.40
CA GLY A 126 14.19 52.43 9.66
C GLY A 126 13.40 51.35 10.38
N GLN A 127 12.78 51.71 11.51
CA GLN A 127 11.75 50.90 12.16
C GLN A 127 10.59 50.64 11.18
N ASN A 128 10.37 49.39 10.78
CA ASN A 128 9.06 48.91 10.38
C ASN A 128 8.96 47.42 10.69
N GLU A 129 8.48 47.21 11.92
CA GLU A 129 7.97 45.98 12.49
C GLU A 129 6.76 45.51 11.66
N LEU A 130 7.01 44.56 10.77
CA LEU A 130 5.97 43.73 10.17
C LEU A 130 6.21 42.30 10.68
N GLU A 131 5.49 42.00 11.77
CA GLU A 131 5.31 40.66 12.34
C GLU A 131 4.81 39.70 11.26
N LEU A 132 5.75 39.06 10.57
CA LEU A 132 5.47 37.90 9.75
C LEU A 132 5.32 36.72 10.70
N LYS A 133 4.06 36.33 10.95
CA LYS A 133 3.66 35.12 11.67
C LYS A 133 4.53 33.92 11.26
N LYS A 134 5.51 33.60 12.10
CA LYS A 134 6.13 32.27 12.18
C LYS A 134 5.25 31.45 13.11
N ASP A 135 4.24 30.83 12.54
CA ASP A 135 3.61 29.65 13.12
C ASP A 135 3.42 28.65 11.99
N ILE A 136 3.46 27.36 12.36
CA ILE A 136 3.26 26.18 11.51
C ILE A 136 4.54 25.64 10.85
N PHE A 137 5.51 25.27 11.67
CA PHE A 137 6.18 23.98 11.46
C PHE A 137 5.70 23.06 12.59
N PRO A 138 5.00 21.95 12.29
CA PRO A 138 4.68 20.98 13.33
C PRO A 138 5.98 20.34 13.80
N SER A 139 6.28 20.43 15.09
CA SER A 139 7.37 19.69 15.71
C SER A 139 7.07 18.19 15.62
N GLU A 140 8.10 17.36 15.44
CA GLU A 140 7.98 15.89 15.39
C GLU A 140 7.31 15.31 16.67
N GLU A 141 7.32 16.05 17.78
CA GLU A 141 6.60 15.70 19.01
C GLU A 141 5.06 15.76 18.87
N SER A 142 4.54 16.51 17.89
CA SER A 142 3.11 16.59 17.56
C SER A 142 2.56 15.29 16.96
N GLU A 143 3.40 14.41 16.43
CA GLU A 143 2.95 13.14 15.84
C GLU A 143 2.62 12.10 16.91
N SER A 144 3.30 12.10 18.06
CA SER A 144 3.11 11.04 19.07
C SER A 144 1.77 11.13 19.80
N TYR A 145 1.20 12.33 19.97
CA TYR A 145 -0.08 12.53 20.65
C TYR A 145 -1.31 12.22 19.78
N MET A 146 -1.17 12.18 18.45
CA MET A 146 -2.27 11.83 17.54
C MET A 146 -2.51 10.30 17.44
N ILE A 147 -1.58 9.48 17.94
CA ILE A 147 -1.63 8.01 17.80
C ILE A 147 -2.64 7.36 18.76
N ASN A 148 -2.94 7.99 19.90
CA ASN A 148 -3.73 7.37 20.97
C ASN A 148 -5.26 7.57 20.88
N GLU A 149 -5.76 8.54 20.10
CA GLU A 149 -7.21 8.78 19.95
C GLU A 149 -7.81 8.25 18.64
N MET A 150 -6.97 7.68 17.77
CA MET A 150 -7.41 7.00 16.56
C MET A 150 -7.76 5.55 16.86
N ARG A 151 -8.87 5.33 17.57
CA ARG A 151 -9.61 4.07 17.52
C ARG A 151 -10.29 3.96 16.14
N ILE A 152 -9.47 3.90 15.09
CA ILE A 152 -9.92 3.79 13.71
C ILE A 152 -10.25 2.33 13.49
N GLU A 153 -11.50 2.09 13.13
CA GLU A 153 -11.97 0.84 12.54
C GLU A 153 -11.36 0.70 11.13
N PHE A 154 -10.03 0.59 11.05
CA PHE A 154 -9.38 0.23 9.81
C PHE A 154 -9.76 -1.23 9.58
N ALA A 155 -10.51 -1.49 8.51
CA ALA A 155 -10.80 -2.84 8.07
C ALA A 155 -9.68 -3.26 7.12
N PRO A 156 -8.69 -4.07 7.57
CA PRO A 156 -7.63 -4.54 6.70
C PRO A 156 -8.23 -5.34 5.55
N ASP A 157 -7.66 -5.17 4.36
CA ASP A 157 -7.97 -6.07 3.26
C ASP A 157 -7.51 -7.52 3.60
N PRO A 158 -8.11 -8.54 2.97
CA PRO A 158 -7.80 -9.93 3.30
C PRO A 158 -6.33 -10.31 3.16
N LEU A 159 -5.62 -9.71 2.19
CA LEU A 159 -4.22 -10.02 1.92
C LEU A 159 -3.32 -9.43 3.01
N THR A 160 -3.54 -8.17 3.38
CA THR A 160 -2.82 -7.51 4.48
C THR A 160 -3.03 -8.29 5.79
N LYS A 161 -4.27 -8.71 6.06
CA LYS A 161 -4.58 -9.53 7.23
C LYS A 161 -3.81 -10.86 7.23
N GLU A 162 -3.79 -11.59 6.12
CA GLU A 162 -3.08 -12.87 5.99
C GLU A 162 -1.56 -12.73 6.22
N ILE A 163 -0.94 -11.67 5.67
CA ILE A 163 0.49 -11.39 5.86
C ILE A 163 0.80 -11.17 7.35
N MET A 164 -0.04 -10.39 8.03
CA MET A 164 0.16 -10.06 9.43
C MET A 164 -0.07 -11.27 10.36
N GLU A 165 -1.10 -12.08 10.10
CA GLU A 165 -1.33 -13.33 10.83
C GLU A 165 -0.19 -14.34 10.61
N SER A 166 0.34 -14.42 9.38
CA SER A 166 1.47 -15.29 9.05
C SER A 166 2.75 -14.85 9.75
N LEU A 167 2.99 -13.54 9.84
CA LEU A 167 4.14 -12.97 10.56
C LEU A 167 4.03 -13.24 12.07
N ALA A 168 2.86 -13.00 12.67
CA ALA A 168 2.59 -13.32 14.07
C ALA A 168 2.83 -14.82 14.36
N LYS A 169 2.25 -15.71 13.54
CA LYS A 169 2.46 -17.16 13.67
C LYS A 169 3.94 -17.55 13.52
N ASN A 170 4.67 -16.93 12.59
CA ASN A 170 6.09 -17.18 12.39
C ASN A 170 6.91 -16.83 13.64
N ILE A 171 6.62 -15.70 14.27
CA ILE A 171 7.26 -15.28 15.54
C ILE A 171 6.96 -16.30 16.65
N THR A 172 5.68 -16.64 16.85
CA THR A 172 5.26 -17.64 17.85
C THR A 172 5.97 -18.98 17.65
N LEU A 173 6.08 -19.45 16.41
CA LEU A 173 6.73 -20.73 16.10
C LEU A 173 8.24 -20.68 16.37
N LYS A 174 8.92 -19.57 16.05
CA LYS A 174 10.35 -19.40 16.34
C LYS A 174 10.63 -19.48 17.84
N VAL A 175 9.88 -18.74 18.65
CA VAL A 175 10.02 -18.75 20.13
C VAL A 175 9.79 -20.16 20.68
N ARG A 176 8.69 -20.81 20.26
CA ARG A 176 8.39 -22.19 20.71
C ARG A 176 9.44 -23.21 20.27
N LEU A 177 10.01 -23.04 19.08
CA LEU A 177 11.04 -23.95 18.58
C LEU A 177 12.34 -23.84 19.39
N VAL A 178 12.73 -22.62 19.80
CA VAL A 178 13.87 -22.41 20.70
C VAL A 178 13.64 -23.13 22.04
N ARG A 179 12.43 -23.02 22.60
CA ARG A 179 12.05 -23.73 23.82
C ARG A 179 12.19 -25.25 23.70
N LEU A 180 11.72 -25.83 22.58
CA LEU A 180 11.83 -27.27 22.32
C LEU A 180 13.28 -27.75 22.26
N LEU A 181 14.18 -26.93 21.71
CA LEU A 181 15.61 -27.23 21.71
C LEU A 181 16.20 -27.17 23.12
N ARG A 182 15.86 -26.14 23.90
CA ARG A 182 16.28 -26.01 25.31
C ARG A 182 15.86 -27.22 26.13
N GLU A 183 14.62 -27.66 25.98
CA GLU A 183 14.08 -28.85 26.65
C GLU A 183 14.66 -30.17 26.10
N SER A 184 15.63 -30.11 25.18
CA SER A 184 16.29 -31.26 24.55
C SER A 184 15.32 -32.21 23.84
N GLN A 185 14.15 -31.72 23.43
CA GLN A 185 13.12 -32.52 22.74
C GLN A 185 13.46 -32.72 21.26
N VAL A 186 14.32 -31.87 20.70
CA VAL A 186 14.73 -31.88 19.29
C VAL A 186 16.25 -31.83 19.21
N LYS A 187 16.83 -32.57 18.26
CA LYS A 187 18.28 -32.52 17.98
C LYS A 187 18.63 -31.23 17.24
N GLU A 188 19.83 -30.69 17.50
CA GLU A 188 20.31 -29.44 16.89
C GLU A 188 20.20 -29.44 15.35
N GLU A 189 20.54 -30.54 14.68
CA GLU A 189 20.47 -30.63 13.21
C GLU A 189 19.04 -30.45 12.66
N THR A 190 18.05 -31.06 13.32
CA THR A 190 16.65 -30.94 12.93
C THR A 190 16.12 -29.55 13.26
N PHE A 191 16.53 -29.01 14.42
CA PHE A 191 16.22 -27.64 14.82
C PHE A 191 16.72 -26.65 13.78
N LYS A 192 18.00 -26.71 13.39
CA LYS A 192 18.61 -25.79 12.40
C LYS A 192 17.81 -25.74 11.11
N LYS A 193 17.49 -26.89 10.53
CA LYS A 193 16.71 -26.98 9.28
C LYS A 193 15.34 -26.31 9.40
N LEU A 194 14.62 -26.56 10.48
CA LEU A 194 13.30 -25.96 10.70
C LEU A 194 13.39 -24.47 11.00
N PHE A 195 14.35 -24.10 11.85
CA PHE A 195 14.57 -22.73 12.29
C PHE A 195 15.00 -21.84 11.13
N ASP A 196 15.95 -22.27 10.31
CA ASP A 196 16.38 -21.55 9.11
C ASP A 196 15.21 -21.32 8.14
N SER A 197 14.38 -22.34 7.91
CA SER A 197 13.16 -22.21 7.10
C SER A 197 12.21 -21.14 7.64
N TYR A 198 11.98 -21.11 8.96
CA TYR A 198 11.16 -20.05 9.57
C TYR A 198 11.83 -18.68 9.53
N VAL A 199 13.16 -18.60 9.67
CA VAL A 199 13.91 -17.35 9.52
C VAL A 199 13.72 -16.78 8.12
N ASP A 200 13.90 -17.59 7.09
CA ASP A 200 13.77 -17.17 5.69
C ASP A 200 12.33 -16.78 5.35
N GLN A 201 11.34 -17.57 5.79
CA GLN A 201 9.93 -17.18 5.67
C GLN A 201 9.64 -15.86 6.39
N GLY A 202 10.20 -15.66 7.58
CA GLY A 202 10.03 -14.43 8.36
C GLY A 202 10.54 -13.20 7.61
N LYS A 203 11.71 -13.30 6.95
CA LYS A 203 12.25 -12.21 6.11
C LYS A 203 11.28 -11.84 5.00
N LEU A 204 10.75 -12.84 4.28
CA LEU A 204 9.77 -12.62 3.21
C LEU A 204 8.50 -11.91 3.71
N TRP A 205 8.00 -12.29 4.89
CA TRP A 205 6.83 -11.63 5.48
C TRP A 205 7.11 -10.20 5.91
N VAL A 206 8.28 -9.94 6.48
CA VAL A 206 8.73 -8.58 6.83
C VAL A 206 8.87 -7.71 5.58
N GLU A 207 9.49 -8.21 4.51
CA GLU A 207 9.60 -7.50 3.24
C GLU A 207 8.22 -7.12 2.67
N ARG A 208 7.27 -8.07 2.65
CA ARG A 208 5.89 -7.81 2.22
C ARG A 208 5.18 -6.78 3.09
N ARG A 209 5.37 -6.86 4.40
CA ARG A 209 4.84 -5.87 5.36
C ARG A 209 5.39 -4.48 5.06
N ASP A 210 6.69 -4.37 4.83
CA ASP A 210 7.36 -3.10 4.55
C ASP A 210 6.95 -2.53 3.19
N GLU A 211 6.69 -3.37 2.18
CA GLU A 211 6.07 -2.95 0.92
C GLU A 211 4.67 -2.34 1.13
N ILE A 212 3.84 -2.95 1.98
CA ILE A 212 2.50 -2.43 2.30
C ILE A 212 2.63 -1.05 2.96
N ILE A 213 3.53 -0.91 3.94
CA ILE A 213 3.80 0.38 4.59
C ILE A 213 4.25 1.42 3.56
N LYS A 214 5.15 1.06 2.64
CA LYS A 214 5.63 1.95 1.58
C LYS A 214 4.48 2.41 0.67
N ARG A 215 3.56 1.52 0.31
CA ARG A 215 2.37 1.87 -0.48
C ARG A 215 1.47 2.86 0.26
N PHE A 216 1.14 2.58 1.53
CA PHE A 216 0.34 3.52 2.33
C PHE A 216 0.99 4.89 2.47
N LYS A 217 2.31 4.96 2.67
CA LYS A 217 3.04 6.24 2.74
C LYS A 217 2.92 7.02 1.43
N ALA A 218 3.15 6.37 0.30
CA ALA A 218 3.00 7.00 -1.01
C ALA A 218 1.57 7.48 -1.29
N ASP A 219 0.56 6.71 -0.88
CA ASP A 219 -0.84 7.12 -1.00
C ASP A 219 -1.19 8.30 -0.10
N ILE A 220 -0.68 8.31 1.14
CA ILE A 220 -0.86 9.45 2.06
C ILE A 220 -0.25 10.72 1.47
N GLU A 221 1.01 10.66 1.00
CA GLU A 221 1.69 11.82 0.40
C GLU A 221 0.91 12.37 -0.80
N ARG A 222 0.41 11.49 -1.67
CA ARG A 222 -0.44 11.88 -2.81
C ARG A 222 -1.73 12.56 -2.36
N MET A 223 -2.47 11.95 -1.42
CA MET A 223 -3.72 12.51 -0.92
C MET A 223 -3.51 13.83 -0.16
N GLU A 224 -2.40 13.99 0.54
CA GLU A 224 -2.04 15.24 1.21
C GLU A 224 -1.78 16.37 0.20
N GLN A 225 -1.10 16.07 -0.91
CA GLN A 225 -0.93 17.04 -2.00
C GLN A 225 -2.28 17.44 -2.62
N GLU A 226 -3.16 16.46 -2.89
CA GLU A 226 -4.51 16.69 -3.38
C GLU A 226 -5.33 17.53 -2.39
N LEU A 227 -5.22 17.26 -1.08
CA LEU A 227 -5.90 17.99 -0.01
C LEU A 227 -5.43 19.45 0.07
N ILE A 228 -4.11 19.68 -0.04
CA ILE A 228 -3.55 21.04 -0.09
C ILE A 228 -4.08 21.79 -1.31
N SER A 229 -4.15 21.15 -2.48
CA SER A 229 -4.72 21.77 -3.68
C SER A 229 -6.19 22.12 -3.51
N ALA A 230 -7.02 21.17 -3.03
CA ALA A 230 -8.45 21.39 -2.82
C ALA A 230 -8.72 22.53 -1.81
N ARG A 231 -7.91 22.63 -0.74
CA ARG A 231 -8.00 23.73 0.22
C ARG A 231 -7.66 25.09 -0.41
N LYS A 232 -6.61 25.16 -1.25
CA LYS A 232 -6.25 26.40 -1.98
C LYS A 232 -7.34 26.82 -2.95
N ASP A 233 -7.93 25.87 -3.69
CA ASP A 233 -9.00 26.14 -4.64
C ASP A 233 -10.28 26.63 -3.93
N TYR A 234 -10.58 26.05 -2.76
CA TYR A 234 -11.67 26.50 -1.91
C TYR A 234 -11.43 27.91 -1.35
N GLU A 235 -10.24 28.19 -0.82
CA GLU A 235 -9.86 29.52 -0.32
C GLU A 235 -9.92 30.58 -1.44
N LEU A 236 -9.43 30.25 -2.64
CA LEU A 236 -9.52 31.13 -3.80
C LEU A 236 -10.98 31.44 -4.16
N LEU A 237 -11.87 30.44 -4.12
CA LEU A 237 -13.30 30.64 -4.35
C LEU A 237 -13.92 31.57 -3.30
N GLU A 238 -13.55 31.44 -2.03
CA GLU A 238 -13.98 32.35 -0.96
C GLU A 238 -13.52 33.78 -1.19
N ILE A 239 -12.25 33.98 -1.57
CA ILE A 239 -11.70 35.31 -1.90
C ILE A 239 -12.45 35.90 -3.09
N ARG A 240 -12.64 35.14 -4.18
CA ARG A 240 -13.35 35.59 -5.39
C ARG A 240 -14.78 36.00 -5.09
N LYS A 241 -15.49 35.27 -4.22
CA LYS A 241 -16.81 35.68 -3.73
C LYS A 241 -16.75 37.01 -2.98
N ASN A 242 -15.80 37.14 -2.05
CA ASN A 242 -15.69 38.33 -1.19
C ASN A 242 -15.38 39.62 -1.97
N ILE A 243 -14.62 39.54 -3.06
CA ILE A 243 -14.34 40.69 -3.94
C ILE A 243 -15.44 40.93 -4.99
N GLY A 244 -16.47 40.07 -5.04
CA GLY A 244 -17.57 40.15 -6.01
C GLY A 244 -17.22 39.67 -7.42
N ASP A 245 -16.10 38.95 -7.60
CA ASP A 245 -15.71 38.33 -8.87
C ASP A 245 -16.49 37.03 -9.15
N ALA A 246 -16.87 36.29 -8.11
CA ALA A 246 -17.74 35.11 -8.20
C ALA A 246 -19.16 35.43 -7.73
N SER A 247 -20.17 34.91 -8.45
CA SER A 247 -21.57 35.06 -8.06
C SER A 247 -21.96 34.14 -6.89
N ASP A 248 -23.03 34.47 -6.18
CA ASP A 248 -23.56 33.60 -5.12
C ASP A 248 -23.97 32.23 -5.67
N GLU A 249 -24.47 32.16 -6.90
CA GLU A 249 -24.85 30.90 -7.54
C GLU A 249 -23.63 30.02 -7.84
N GLU A 250 -22.55 30.59 -8.41
CA GLU A 250 -21.29 29.85 -8.63
C GLU A 250 -20.73 29.32 -7.30
N TYR A 251 -20.70 30.16 -6.27
CA TYR A 251 -20.22 29.78 -4.95
C TYR A 251 -21.06 28.65 -4.35
N ASN A 252 -22.39 28.78 -4.37
CA ASN A 252 -23.31 27.79 -3.79
C ASN A 252 -23.23 26.43 -4.48
N VAL A 253 -22.83 26.40 -5.76
CA VAL A 253 -22.61 25.14 -6.50
C VAL A 253 -21.24 24.54 -6.20
N LYS A 254 -20.16 25.35 -6.21
CA LYS A 254 -18.78 24.84 -6.10
C LYS A 254 -18.32 24.58 -4.66
N ALA A 255 -18.71 25.44 -3.72
CA ALA A 255 -18.25 25.35 -2.33
C ALA A 255 -18.60 24.01 -1.66
N PRO A 256 -19.81 23.44 -1.83
CA PRO A 256 -20.13 22.11 -1.29
C PRO A 256 -19.26 21.00 -1.87
N SER A 257 -18.90 21.08 -3.16
CA SER A 257 -18.02 20.09 -3.81
C SER A 257 -16.64 20.09 -3.18
N TYR A 258 -16.01 21.27 -3.05
CA TYR A 258 -14.70 21.37 -2.43
C TYR A 258 -14.70 20.93 -0.97
N LYS A 259 -15.75 21.27 -0.20
CA LYS A 259 -15.88 20.79 1.19
C LYS A 259 -15.96 19.28 1.25
N TRP A 260 -16.74 18.67 0.36
CA TRP A 260 -16.83 17.22 0.27
C TRP A 260 -15.48 16.58 -0.09
N ASP A 261 -14.75 17.14 -1.06
CA ASP A 261 -13.43 16.64 -1.45
C ASP A 261 -12.44 16.71 -0.28
N ILE A 262 -12.41 17.84 0.44
CA ILE A 262 -11.57 18.06 1.63
C ILE A 262 -11.89 17.03 2.72
N GLU A 263 -13.17 16.89 3.10
CA GLU A 263 -13.61 15.96 4.14
C GLU A 263 -13.31 14.49 3.75
N ASN A 264 -13.49 14.14 2.47
CA ASN A 264 -13.21 12.80 1.99
C ASN A 264 -11.72 12.49 2.00
N LEU A 265 -10.87 13.39 1.50
CA LEU A 265 -9.41 13.23 1.52
C LEU A 265 -8.88 13.12 2.94
N GLU A 266 -9.37 13.94 3.89
CA GLU A 266 -9.01 13.84 5.30
C GLU A 266 -9.37 12.47 5.89
N LYS A 267 -10.56 11.94 5.56
CA LYS A 267 -11.00 10.62 5.98
C LYS A 267 -10.12 9.51 5.39
N ASP A 268 -9.76 9.59 4.11
CA ASP A 268 -8.97 8.57 3.42
C ASP A 268 -7.51 8.57 3.89
N ILE A 269 -6.93 9.76 4.16
CA ILE A 269 -5.62 9.90 4.83
C ILE A 269 -5.68 9.27 6.22
N LYS A 270 -6.71 9.59 7.01
CA LYS A 270 -6.90 9.02 8.34
C LYS A 270 -7.00 7.49 8.28
N ASN A 271 -7.79 6.95 7.36
CA ASN A 271 -7.92 5.51 7.15
C ASN A 271 -6.58 4.85 6.78
N SER A 272 -5.81 5.47 5.88
CA SER A 272 -4.49 4.95 5.46
C SER A 272 -3.45 4.99 6.59
N ARG A 273 -3.47 6.03 7.43
CA ARG A 273 -2.67 6.11 8.66
C ARG A 273 -3.06 5.01 9.65
N GLY A 274 -4.35 4.74 9.80
CA GLY A 274 -4.85 3.59 10.56
C GLY A 274 -4.37 2.25 10.00
N GLY A 275 -4.26 2.12 8.68
CA GLY A 275 -3.67 0.97 8.01
C GLY A 275 -2.20 0.76 8.35
N ILE A 276 -1.40 1.82 8.32
CA ILE A 276 -0.01 1.78 8.78
C ILE A 276 0.05 1.33 10.25
N GLN A 277 -0.75 1.92 11.13
CA GLN A 277 -0.79 1.56 12.54
C GLN A 277 -1.16 0.08 12.77
N TYR A 278 -2.13 -0.44 12.01
CA TYR A 278 -2.50 -1.87 12.03
C TYR A 278 -1.31 -2.76 11.65
N VAL A 279 -0.60 -2.40 10.58
CA VAL A 279 0.55 -3.17 10.06
C VAL A 279 1.78 -3.07 10.99
N PHE A 280 1.90 -2.02 11.80
CA PHE A 280 2.91 -1.93 12.85
C PHE A 280 2.55 -2.72 14.11
N ASN A 281 1.27 -2.77 14.48
CA ASN A 281 0.81 -3.39 15.72
C ASN A 281 0.62 -4.91 15.58
N LEU A 282 1.73 -5.66 15.53
CA LEU A 282 1.72 -7.13 15.54
C LEU A 282 1.20 -7.69 16.86
N LYS A 283 1.50 -7.02 17.97
CA LYS A 283 1.06 -7.41 19.31
C LYS A 283 -0.46 -7.54 19.41
N GLY A 284 -1.21 -6.61 18.82
CA GLY A 284 -2.67 -6.61 18.84
C GLY A 284 -3.32 -7.78 18.08
N LEU A 285 -2.55 -8.54 17.28
CA LEU A 285 -3.05 -9.70 16.55
C LEU A 285 -2.87 -11.01 17.31
N ILE A 286 -2.02 -11.01 18.34
CA ILE A 286 -1.77 -12.16 19.19
C ILE A 286 -2.63 -11.97 20.46
N PRO A 287 -3.36 -13.00 20.92
CA PRO A 287 -4.09 -12.90 22.18
C PRO A 287 -3.17 -12.44 23.32
N GLU A 288 -3.66 -11.53 24.18
CA GLU A 288 -2.83 -10.94 25.26
C GLU A 288 -2.20 -12.00 26.17
N GLU A 289 -2.94 -13.09 26.45
CA GLU A 289 -2.46 -14.24 27.20
C GLU A 289 -1.26 -14.91 26.51
N GLU A 290 -1.33 -15.11 25.19
CA GLU A 290 -0.25 -15.71 24.40
C GLU A 290 0.94 -14.76 24.28
N VAL A 291 0.73 -13.45 24.19
CA VAL A 291 1.83 -12.46 24.23
C VAL A 291 2.60 -12.54 25.54
N ALA A 292 1.90 -12.53 26.68
CA ALA A 292 2.53 -12.61 27.99
C ALA A 292 3.31 -13.92 28.16
N GLU A 293 2.73 -15.04 27.70
CA GLU A 293 3.42 -16.34 27.67
C GLU A 293 4.67 -16.31 26.79
N LEU A 294 4.60 -15.73 25.59
CA LEU A 294 5.73 -15.64 24.66
C LEU A 294 6.85 -14.74 25.19
N GLN A 295 6.51 -13.64 25.86
CA GLN A 295 7.49 -12.77 26.52
C GLN A 295 8.19 -13.51 27.65
N GLN A 296 7.43 -14.15 28.54
CA GLN A 296 7.99 -14.93 29.63
C GLN A 296 8.89 -16.08 29.13
N MET A 297 8.45 -16.78 28.08
CA MET A 297 9.25 -17.83 27.44
C MET A 297 10.53 -17.24 26.85
N SER A 298 10.43 -16.17 26.07
CA SER A 298 11.59 -15.56 25.43
C SER A 298 12.62 -15.08 26.44
N ASP A 299 12.20 -14.45 27.55
CA ASP A 299 13.10 -13.97 28.60
C ASP A 299 13.77 -15.10 29.37
N SER A 300 13.02 -16.13 29.78
CA SER A 300 13.59 -17.31 30.47
C SER A 300 14.55 -18.05 29.55
N ASP A 301 14.13 -18.31 28.32
CA ASP A 301 14.94 -19.04 27.34
C ASP A 301 16.21 -18.26 27.01
N TYR A 302 16.12 -16.95 26.79
CA TYR A 302 17.27 -16.10 26.45
C TYR A 302 18.39 -16.17 27.49
N ASN A 303 18.03 -16.18 28.79
CA ASN A 303 19.00 -16.23 29.89
C ASN A 303 19.61 -17.63 30.08
N GLU A 304 18.86 -18.68 29.79
CA GLU A 304 19.29 -20.07 30.01
C GLU A 304 19.99 -20.70 28.78
N LEU A 305 19.94 -20.03 27.62
CA LEU A 305 20.53 -20.54 26.37
C LEU A 305 22.05 -20.80 26.44
N ASP A 306 22.78 -20.08 27.29
CA ASP A 306 24.24 -20.27 27.45
C ASP A 306 24.61 -21.54 28.22
N ASP A 307 23.67 -22.10 28.99
CA ASP A 307 23.90 -23.27 29.85
C ASP A 307 23.64 -24.60 29.12
N ILE A 308 23.23 -24.56 27.85
CA ILE A 308 22.89 -25.78 27.10
C ILE A 308 24.14 -26.45 26.52
N ASP A 309 24.47 -27.62 27.06
CA ASP A 309 25.55 -28.46 26.55
C ASP A 309 25.21 -29.08 25.17
N GLY A 310 26.20 -29.13 24.28
CA GLY A 310 26.10 -29.86 23.01
C GLY A 310 25.47 -29.10 21.85
N ILE A 311 25.18 -27.81 22.02
CA ILE A 311 24.75 -26.90 20.94
C ILE A 311 25.94 -26.03 20.51
N SER A 312 26.07 -25.78 19.20
CA SER A 312 27.11 -24.88 18.71
C SER A 312 26.83 -23.42 19.11
N GLY A 313 27.89 -22.69 19.51
CA GLY A 313 27.77 -21.28 19.91
C GLY A 313 27.16 -20.37 18.85
N GLU A 314 27.38 -20.68 17.56
CA GLU A 314 26.74 -19.99 16.43
C GLU A 314 25.21 -20.09 16.48
N THR A 315 24.66 -21.29 16.77
CA THR A 315 23.22 -21.49 16.93
C THR A 315 22.69 -20.67 18.09
N ILE A 316 23.41 -20.65 19.22
CA ILE A 316 23.03 -19.87 20.41
C ILE A 316 22.94 -18.38 20.07
N THR A 317 23.94 -17.83 19.39
CA THR A 317 23.92 -16.42 18.97
C THR A 317 22.73 -16.11 18.07
N ARG A 318 22.44 -16.94 17.06
CA ARG A 318 21.28 -16.74 16.16
C ARG A 318 19.95 -16.86 16.88
N MET A 319 19.83 -17.79 17.84
CA MET A 319 18.63 -17.91 18.67
C MET A 319 18.41 -16.67 19.52
N LYS A 320 19.45 -16.18 20.20
CA LYS A 320 19.38 -14.95 21.02
C LYS A 320 18.98 -13.74 20.20
N GLU A 321 19.56 -13.57 19.02
CA GLU A 321 19.19 -12.49 18.10
C GLU A 321 17.71 -12.59 17.71
N THR A 322 17.23 -13.80 17.39
CA THR A 322 15.83 -14.01 17.00
C THR A 322 14.86 -13.79 18.15
N LEU A 323 15.20 -14.21 19.37
CA LEU A 323 14.39 -13.96 20.57
C LEU A 323 14.31 -12.47 20.88
N MET A 324 15.43 -11.75 20.75
CA MET A 324 15.47 -10.29 20.94
C MET A 324 14.62 -9.57 19.89
N GLN A 325 14.68 -9.99 18.62
CA GLN A 325 13.81 -9.48 17.57
C GLN A 325 12.33 -9.74 17.89
N ALA A 326 11.99 -10.95 18.35
CA ALA A 326 10.63 -11.30 18.74
C ALA A 326 10.14 -10.45 19.92
N LEU A 327 10.96 -10.26 20.96
CA LEU A 327 10.64 -9.42 22.11
C LEU A 327 10.40 -7.97 21.69
N ASN A 328 11.29 -7.39 20.88
CA ASN A 328 11.10 -6.04 20.35
C ASN A 328 9.76 -5.92 19.61
N ILE A 329 9.38 -6.91 18.79
CA ILE A 329 8.11 -6.89 18.06
C ILE A 329 6.89 -7.03 19.00
N LEU A 330 7.02 -7.67 20.16
CA LEU A 330 5.94 -7.86 21.13
C LEU A 330 5.83 -6.71 22.16
N GLU A 331 6.87 -5.90 22.31
CA GLU A 331 6.88 -4.72 23.18
C GLU A 331 6.19 -3.51 22.53
N PHE A 332 6.46 -3.27 21.25
CA PHE A 332 5.81 -2.25 20.42
C PHE A 332 4.46 -2.73 19.87
#